data_AF-A0A7X6HPY9-F1
#
_entry.id   AF-A0A7X6HPY9-F1
#
_cell.length_a   1.000
_cell.length_b   1.000
_cell.length_c   1.000
_cell.angle_alpha   90.00
_cell.angle_beta   90.00
_cell.angle_gamma   90.00
#
_symmetry.space_group_name_H-M   'P 1'
#
loop_
_entity.id
_entity.type
_entity.pdbx_description
1 polymer ?
#
loop_
_entity_poly.entity_id
_entity_poly.type
_entity_poly.pdbx_seq_one_letter_code
_entity_poly.pdbx_strand_id
1 'polypeptide(L)'
;MQNQIIWLHGDCLSPESPALQRHPEASAIWVWDDALIDEWQLSLKRIVFIYECLLELPVVIRRGDVAAEVLAFAQECSANKIVTAESPSPRFQDICREIKRSIPVEVLPLEPFVRYDGDIDLKRFSRYWRVAKKYVF
;
A
#
# COMPACT_ATOMS: atom_id res chain seq x y z
N MET A 1 2.48 -23.75 -8.90
CA MET A 1 3.33 -22.67 -8.36
C MET A 1 2.39 -21.50 -8.08
N GLN A 2 2.43 -20.88 -6.88
CA GLN A 2 1.66 -19.65 -6.66
C GLN A 2 2.36 -18.54 -7.43
N ASN A 3 1.64 -17.96 -8.38
CA ASN A 3 2.10 -16.82 -9.15
C ASN A 3 1.33 -15.62 -8.64
N GLN A 4 2.02 -14.57 -8.23
CA GLN A 4 1.40 -13.45 -7.52
C GLN A 4 1.94 -12.14 -8.06
N ILE A 5 1.11 -11.11 -7.98
CA ILE A 5 1.53 -9.74 -8.25
C ILE A 5 1.58 -8.95 -6.94
N ILE A 6 2.35 -7.87 -6.96
CA ILE A 6 2.37 -6.89 -5.89
C ILE A 6 1.51 -5.70 -6.29
N TRP A 7 0.59 -5.28 -5.44
CA TRP A 7 -0.05 -3.98 -5.55
C TRP A 7 0.59 -3.00 -4.58
N LEU A 8 1.30 -1.99 -5.09
CA LEU A 8 1.84 -0.87 -4.31
C LEU A 8 0.88 0.31 -4.31
N HIS A 9 0.72 0.95 -3.14
CA HIS A 9 -0.18 2.08 -2.90
C HIS A 9 0.53 3.19 -2.12
N GLY A 10 -0.08 4.37 -2.09
CA GLY A 10 0.56 5.61 -1.61
C GLY A 10 1.00 5.62 -0.15
N ASP A 11 0.42 4.78 0.70
CA ASP A 11 0.79 4.68 2.12
C ASP A 11 2.04 3.81 2.35
N CYS A 12 2.51 3.08 1.34
CA CYS A 12 3.71 2.25 1.40
C CYS A 12 4.48 2.30 0.05
N LEU A 13 4.65 3.51 -0.49
CA LEU A 13 5.42 3.75 -1.72
C LEU A 13 6.92 3.85 -1.40
N SER A 14 7.59 2.71 -1.18
CA SER A 14 9.02 2.65 -0.88
C SER A 14 9.64 1.37 -1.44
N PRO A 15 10.94 1.38 -1.82
CA PRO A 15 11.65 0.18 -2.26
C PRO A 15 11.81 -0.84 -1.13
N GLU A 16 11.72 -0.40 0.13
CA GLU A 16 11.71 -1.23 1.33
C GLU A 16 10.30 -1.73 1.72
N SER A 17 9.28 -1.53 0.86
CA SER A 17 7.95 -2.09 1.10
C SER A 17 8.04 -3.59 1.43
N PRO A 18 7.35 -4.08 2.49
CA PRO A 18 7.41 -5.49 2.86
C PRO A 18 6.95 -6.43 1.74
N ALA A 19 6.10 -5.95 0.82
CA ALA A 19 5.67 -6.74 -0.34
C ALA A 19 6.81 -6.93 -1.35
N LEU A 20 7.55 -5.86 -1.67
CA LEU A 20 8.73 -5.94 -2.54
C LEU A 20 9.84 -6.78 -1.91
N GLN A 21 10.10 -6.60 -0.61
CA GLN A 21 11.14 -7.37 0.08
C GLN A 21 10.83 -8.87 0.16
N ARG A 22 9.56 -9.24 0.40
CA ARG A 22 9.16 -10.64 0.52
C ARG A 22 9.08 -11.34 -0.84
N HIS A 23 8.79 -10.59 -1.90
CA HIS A 23 8.52 -11.11 -3.23
C HIS A 23 9.25 -10.32 -4.32
N PRO A 24 10.59 -10.29 -4.30
CA PRO A 24 11.39 -9.43 -5.18
C PRO A 24 11.23 -9.74 -6.68
N GLU A 25 10.87 -10.99 -7.02
CA GLU A 25 10.68 -11.44 -8.40
C GLU A 25 9.23 -11.27 -8.91
N ALA A 26 8.30 -10.85 -8.04
CA ALA A 26 6.90 -10.69 -8.43
C ALA A 26 6.71 -9.38 -9.20
N SER A 27 5.91 -9.43 -10.27
CA SER A 27 5.54 -8.21 -11.01
C SER A 27 4.72 -7.28 -10.11
N ALA A 28 5.07 -6.00 -10.07
CA ALA A 28 4.40 -5.01 -9.24
C ALA A 28 3.61 -4.00 -10.09
N ILE A 29 2.49 -3.53 -9.56
CA ILE A 29 1.64 -2.51 -10.17
C ILE A 29 1.39 -1.36 -9.20
N TRP A 30 1.41 -0.15 -9.76
CA TRP A 30 0.81 1.05 -9.19
C TRP A 30 -0.37 1.49 -10.05
N VAL A 31 -1.45 1.95 -9.43
CA VAL A 31 -2.59 2.53 -10.12
C VAL A 31 -2.85 3.94 -9.61
N TRP A 32 -2.84 4.91 -10.52
CA TRP A 32 -3.39 6.24 -10.28
C TRP A 32 -4.90 6.14 -10.19
N ASP A 33 -5.41 6.26 -8.98
CA ASP A 33 -6.84 6.18 -8.66
C ASP A 33 -7.55 7.48 -9.05
N ASP A 34 -8.34 7.44 -10.14
CA ASP A 34 -9.05 8.62 -10.65
C ASP A 34 -10.00 9.21 -9.62
N ALA A 35 -10.74 8.36 -8.90
CA ALA A 35 -11.69 8.82 -7.90
C ALA A 35 -10.99 9.46 -6.69
N LEU A 36 -9.81 8.97 -6.28
CA LEU A 36 -9.02 9.63 -5.23
C LEU A 36 -8.44 10.96 -5.73
N ILE A 37 -7.90 11.00 -6.95
CA ILE A 37 -7.33 12.22 -7.54
C ILE A 37 -8.39 13.32 -7.61
N ASP A 38 -9.60 12.95 -8.06
CA ASP A 38 -10.74 13.85 -8.17
C ASP A 38 -11.28 14.27 -6.79
N GLU A 39 -11.44 13.33 -5.85
CA GLU A 39 -11.95 13.65 -4.51
C GLU A 39 -10.98 14.55 -3.73
N TRP A 40 -9.68 14.27 -3.81
CA TRP A 40 -8.65 14.97 -3.03
C TRP A 40 -8.05 16.18 -3.75
N GLN A 41 -8.45 16.40 -5.02
CA GLN A 41 -7.98 17.49 -5.87
C GLN A 41 -6.44 17.59 -5.84
N LEU A 42 -5.76 16.47 -6.12
CA LEU A 42 -4.31 16.41 -6.01
C LEU A 42 -3.65 17.41 -6.96
N SER A 43 -2.89 18.34 -6.39
CA SER A 43 -2.17 19.34 -7.20
C SER A 43 -1.16 18.68 -8.15
N LEU A 44 -0.87 19.35 -9.27
CA LEU A 44 0.16 18.91 -10.22
C LEU A 44 1.51 18.65 -9.53
N LYS A 45 1.91 19.50 -8.57
CA LYS A 45 3.17 19.32 -7.82
C LYS A 45 3.22 17.98 -7.07
N ARG A 46 2.10 17.57 -6.46
CA ARG A 46 2.00 16.29 -5.75
C ARG A 46 2.00 15.10 -6.71
N ILE A 47 1.33 15.23 -7.86
CA ILE A 47 1.35 14.20 -8.91
C ILE A 47 2.78 14.01 -9.44
N VAL A 48 3.47 15.09 -9.78
CA VAL A 48 4.87 15.03 -10.27
C VAL A 48 5.78 14.38 -9.24
N PHE A 49 5.71 14.79 -7.97
CA PHE A 49 6.51 14.19 -6.90
C PHE A 49 6.31 12.67 -6.80
N ILE A 50 5.06 12.21 -6.76
CA ILE A 50 4.76 10.76 -6.69
C ILE A 50 5.23 10.05 -7.97
N TYR A 51 5.07 10.68 -9.14
CA TYR A 51 5.54 10.11 -10.40
C TYR A 51 7.07 9.93 -10.41
N GLU A 52 7.83 10.90 -9.91
CA GLU A 52 9.28 10.79 -9.75
C GLU A 52 9.65 9.61 -8.84
N CYS A 53 8.96 9.45 -7.70
CA CYS A 53 9.16 8.27 -6.84
C CYS A 53 8.84 6.94 -7.56
N LEU A 54 7.81 6.90 -8.40
CA LEU A 54 7.46 5.69 -9.16
C LEU A 54 8.54 5.29 -10.18
N LEU A 55 9.27 6.25 -10.74
CA LEU A 55 10.36 5.96 -11.68
C LEU A 55 11.55 5.26 -11.01
N GLU A 56 11.67 5.32 -9.69
CA GLU A 56 12.69 4.62 -8.91
C GLU A 56 12.27 3.19 -8.51
N LEU A 57 11.02 2.80 -8.79
CA LEU A 57 10.44 1.52 -8.36
C LEU A 57 10.19 0.58 -9.54
N PRO A 58 10.30 -0.75 -9.35
CA PRO A 58 10.07 -1.74 -10.41
C PRO A 58 8.57 -2.02 -10.61
N VAL A 59 7.79 -0.97 -10.92
CA VAL A 59 6.33 -1.05 -11.06
C VAL A 59 5.85 -0.77 -12.47
N VAL A 60 4.80 -1.48 -12.88
CA VAL A 60 3.95 -1.07 -13.99
C VAL A 60 2.99 0.01 -13.49
N ILE A 61 3.00 1.17 -14.16
CA ILE A 61 2.15 2.30 -13.79
C ILE A 61 0.89 2.28 -14.66
N ARG A 62 -0.27 2.22 -14.02
CA ARG A 62 -1.60 2.35 -14.66
C ARG A 62 -2.41 3.48 -14.05
N ARG A 63 -3.59 3.73 -14.61
CA ARG A 63 -4.53 4.74 -14.15
C ARG A 63 -5.96 4.25 -14.39
N GLY A 64 -6.84 4.49 -13.43
CA GLY A 64 -8.25 4.10 -13.53
C GLY A 64 -8.83 3.66 -12.19
N ASP A 65 -9.82 2.77 -12.26
CA ASP A 65 -10.32 2.06 -11.09
C ASP A 65 -9.28 1.05 -10.58
N VAL A 66 -8.90 1.18 -9.31
CA VAL A 66 -7.78 0.43 -8.75
C VAL A 66 -8.06 -1.06 -8.72
N ALA A 67 -9.27 -1.48 -8.33
CA ALA A 67 -9.61 -2.90 -8.26
C ALA A 67 -9.60 -3.53 -9.66
N ALA A 68 -10.20 -2.85 -10.64
CA ALA A 68 -10.25 -3.31 -12.02
C ALA A 68 -8.84 -3.44 -12.64
N GLU A 69 -7.99 -2.42 -12.49
CA GLU A 69 -6.65 -2.42 -13.06
C GLU A 69 -5.73 -3.46 -12.41
N VAL A 70 -5.81 -3.62 -11.08
CA VAL A 70 -5.04 -4.63 -10.37
C VAL A 70 -5.48 -6.04 -10.79
N LEU A 71 -6.78 -6.29 -10.95
CA LEU A 71 -7.30 -7.58 -11.41
C LEU A 71 -6.92 -7.89 -12.86
N ALA A 72 -7.01 -6.90 -13.75
CA ALA A 72 -6.59 -7.03 -15.14
C ALA A 72 -5.09 -7.37 -15.23
N PHE A 73 -4.25 -6.66 -14.47
CA PHE A 73 -2.82 -6.95 -14.40
C PHE A 73 -2.52 -8.34 -13.83
N ALA A 74 -3.26 -8.77 -12.79
CA ALA A 74 -3.12 -10.12 -12.26
C ALA A 74 -3.43 -11.17 -13.33
N GLN A 75 -4.46 -10.95 -14.14
CA GLN A 75 -4.81 -11.86 -15.24
C GLN A 75 -3.71 -11.91 -16.30
N GLU A 76 -3.17 -10.76 -16.73
CA GLU A 76 -2.07 -10.69 -17.70
C GLU A 76 -0.82 -11.41 -17.22
N CYS A 77 -0.48 -11.24 -15.94
CA CYS A 77 0.64 -11.95 -15.31
C CYS A 77 0.32 -13.43 -15.02
N SER A 78 -0.90 -13.92 -15.28
CA SER A 78 -1.37 -15.25 -14.86
C SER A 78 -1.20 -15.49 -13.35
N ALA A 79 -1.39 -14.44 -12.55
CA ALA A 79 -1.32 -14.47 -11.10
C ALA A 79 -2.65 -14.90 -10.49
N ASN A 80 -2.58 -15.65 -9.40
CA ASN A 80 -3.74 -16.17 -8.67
C ASN A 80 -3.83 -15.59 -7.24
N LYS A 81 -3.01 -14.58 -6.94
CA LYS A 81 -2.94 -13.92 -5.64
C LYS A 81 -2.36 -12.52 -5.80
N ILE A 82 -2.84 -11.60 -4.97
CA ILE A 82 -2.28 -10.25 -4.83
C ILE A 82 -1.64 -10.14 -3.46
N VAL A 83 -0.45 -9.52 -3.41
CA VAL A 83 0.22 -9.16 -2.18
C VAL A 83 0.33 -7.64 -2.10
N THR A 84 0.06 -7.07 -0.93
CA THR A 84 0.16 -5.63 -0.68
C THR A 84 0.59 -5.37 0.76
N ALA A 85 0.82 -4.12 1.14
CA ALA A 85 1.13 -3.72 2.52
C ALA A 85 -0.14 -3.20 3.21
N GLU A 86 -0.18 -3.22 4.53
CA GLU A 86 -1.30 -2.63 5.26
C GLU A 86 -1.36 -1.10 5.10
N SER A 87 -2.58 -0.58 5.14
CA SER A 87 -2.85 0.86 5.21
C SER A 87 -4.02 1.10 6.17
N PRO A 88 -3.97 2.20 6.96
CA PRO A 88 -5.09 2.61 7.79
C PRO A 88 -6.24 3.24 6.99
N SER A 89 -6.07 3.46 5.68
CA SER A 89 -7.07 4.10 4.82
C SER A 89 -8.34 3.25 4.69
N PRO A 90 -9.54 3.80 4.96
CA PRO A 90 -10.81 3.10 4.71
C PRO A 90 -10.97 2.70 3.24
N ARG A 91 -10.57 3.57 2.31
CA ARG A 91 -10.60 3.31 0.87
C ARG A 91 -9.75 2.12 0.47
N PHE A 92 -8.59 1.94 1.10
CA PHE A 92 -7.75 0.76 0.90
C PHE A 92 -8.49 -0.53 1.30
N GLN A 93 -9.18 -0.52 2.44
CA GLN A 93 -9.97 -1.67 2.88
C GLN A 93 -11.11 -1.98 1.91
N ASP A 94 -11.74 -0.97 1.33
CA ASP A 94 -12.80 -1.12 0.32
C ASP A 94 -12.27 -1.80 -0.95
N ILE A 95 -11.14 -1.31 -1.48
CA ILE A 95 -10.49 -1.89 -2.67
C ILE A 95 -10.04 -3.34 -2.38
N CYS A 96 -9.43 -3.61 -1.23
CA CYS A 96 -9.09 -4.98 -0.82
C CYS A 96 -10.32 -5.89 -0.79
N ARG A 97 -11.45 -5.42 -0.26
CA ARG A 97 -12.70 -6.21 -0.23
C ARG A 97 -13.24 -6.49 -1.62
N GLU A 98 -13.14 -5.53 -2.53
CA GLU A 98 -13.56 -5.69 -3.91
C GLU A 98 -12.72 -6.73 -4.65
N ILE A 99 -11.40 -6.57 -4.61
CA ILE A 99 -10.44 -7.51 -5.23
C ILE A 99 -10.61 -8.93 -4.68
N LYS A 100 -10.79 -9.08 -3.36
CA LYS A 100 -10.97 -10.38 -2.68
C LYS A 100 -12.17 -11.19 -3.18
N ARG A 101 -13.13 -10.57 -3.88
CA ARG A 101 -14.25 -11.28 -4.51
C ARG A 101 -13.80 -12.14 -5.69
N SER A 102 -12.67 -11.80 -6.30
CA SER A 102 -12.13 -12.48 -7.48
C SER A 102 -10.92 -13.35 -7.16
N ILE A 103 -9.90 -12.80 -6.47
CA ILE A 103 -8.69 -13.54 -6.08
C ILE A 103 -8.22 -13.18 -4.67
N PRO A 104 -7.52 -14.08 -3.95
CA PRO A 104 -6.99 -13.81 -2.62
C PRO A 104 -6.05 -12.60 -2.58
N VAL A 105 -6.20 -11.78 -1.54
CA VAL A 105 -5.31 -10.66 -1.22
C VAL A 105 -4.63 -10.93 0.11
N GLU A 106 -3.31 -11.06 0.10
CA GLU A 106 -2.47 -11.05 1.29
C GLU A 106 -2.04 -9.61 1.61
N VAL A 107 -2.34 -9.16 2.82
CA VAL A 107 -1.93 -7.85 3.33
C VAL A 107 -0.82 -8.06 4.33
N LEU A 108 0.34 -7.50 4.06
CA LEU A 108 1.52 -7.61 4.89
C LEU A 108 1.55 -6.53 5.97
N PRO A 109 1.81 -6.88 7.24
CA PRO A 109 1.92 -5.88 8.29
C PRO A 109 3.16 -4.99 8.05
N LEU A 110 3.07 -3.73 8.45
CA LEU A 110 4.20 -2.82 8.52
C LEU A 110 4.93 -3.01 9.84
N GLU A 111 6.23 -2.76 9.85
CA GLU A 111 6.98 -2.72 11.11
C GLU A 111 6.58 -1.45 11.88
N PRO A 112 5.94 -1.55 13.06
CA PRO A 112 5.54 -0.38 13.81
C PRO A 112 6.77 0.32 14.40
N PHE A 113 6.70 1.64 14.49
CA PHE A 113 7.75 2.43 15.15
C PHE A 113 7.91 2.08 16.63
N VAL A 114 6.83 1.67 17.30
CA VAL A 114 6.82 1.26 18.70
C VAL A 114 5.97 0.01 18.86
N ARG A 115 6.55 -1.03 19.48
CA ARG A 115 5.82 -2.23 19.91
C ARG A 115 5.42 -2.07 21.38
N TYR A 116 4.18 -1.66 21.62
CA TYR A 116 3.65 -1.49 22.98
C TYR A 116 2.15 -1.81 23.02
N ASP A 117 1.80 -2.81 23.83
CA ASP A 117 0.43 -3.34 23.93
C ASP A 117 -0.32 -2.86 25.18
N GLY A 118 0.26 -1.92 25.94
CA GLY A 118 -0.38 -1.33 27.12
C GLY A 118 -1.21 -0.09 26.80
N ASP A 119 -1.86 0.48 27.81
CA ASP A 119 -2.64 1.70 27.66
C ASP A 119 -1.77 2.93 27.40
N ILE A 120 -2.09 3.66 26.32
CA ILE A 120 -1.53 4.98 26.04
C ILE A 120 -2.65 6.00 25.89
N ASP A 121 -2.52 7.13 26.59
CA ASP A 121 -3.37 8.29 26.33
C ASP A 121 -2.97 8.95 25.00
N LEU A 122 -3.75 8.65 23.95
CA LEU A 122 -3.58 9.19 22.60
C LEU A 122 -4.17 10.60 22.43
N LYS A 123 -4.82 11.20 23.44
CA LYS A 123 -5.43 12.53 23.33
C LYS A 123 -4.40 13.66 23.33
N ARG A 124 -3.19 13.42 23.84
CA ARG A 124 -2.11 14.42 23.88
C ARG A 124 -0.78 13.78 23.49
N PHE A 125 -0.13 14.33 22.48
CA PHE A 125 1.18 13.86 22.01
C PHE A 125 2.21 13.74 23.14
N SER A 126 2.28 14.71 24.07
CA SER A 126 3.24 14.67 25.18
C SER A 126 2.99 13.54 26.19
N ARG A 127 1.76 13.03 26.31
CA ARG A 127 1.42 11.87 27.13
C ARG A 127 1.76 10.57 26.41
N TYR A 128 1.39 10.47 25.13
CA TYR A 128 1.83 9.41 24.23
C TYR A 128 3.36 9.26 24.26
N TRP A 129 4.08 10.35 23.99
CA TRP A 129 5.53 10.32 23.86
C TRP A 129 6.25 9.95 25.15
N ARG A 130 5.69 10.29 26.31
CA ARG A 130 6.26 9.91 27.61
C ARG A 130 6.34 8.39 27.81
N VAL A 131 5.39 7.66 27.22
CA VAL A 131 5.37 6.20 27.22
C VAL A 131 6.21 5.66 26.07
N ALA A 132 5.88 6.07 24.84
CA ALA A 132 6.52 5.58 23.61
C ALA A 132 8.05 5.67 23.65
N LYS A 133 8.62 6.80 24.10
CA LYS A 133 10.07 7.01 24.14
C LYS A 133 10.87 5.99 24.96
N LYS A 134 10.21 5.23 25.84
CA LYS A 134 10.84 4.19 26.66
C LYS A 134 11.07 2.88 25.88
N TYR A 135 10.54 2.78 24.67
CA TYR A 135 10.52 1.57 23.84
C TYR A 135 11.07 1.80 22.42
N VAL A 136 11.55 3.01 22.11
CA VAL A 136 12.02 3.41 20.77
C VAL A 136 13.55 3.29 20.64
N PHE A 137 14.26 3.11 21.76
CA PHE A 137 15.73 3.00 21.83
C PHE A 137 16.14 1.87 22.77
#